data_AF-A0A7C3EQP8-F1
#
_entry.id   AF-A0A7C3EQP8-F1
#
_cell.length_a   1.000
_cell.length_b   1.000
_cell.length_c   1.000
_cell.angle_alpha   90.00
_cell.angle_beta   90.00
_cell.angle_gamma   90.00
#
_symmetry.space_group_name_H-M   'P 1'
#
loop_
_entity.id
_entity.type
_entity.pdbx_description
1 polymer ?
#
loop_
_entity_poly.entity_id
_entity_poly.type
_entity_poly.pdbx_seq_one_letter_code
_entity_poly.pdbx_strand_id
1 'polypeptide(L)'
;MTQLGRRLAVAGIVMMGATMLLFGREVERALQARCVVLAPLEVGKEATPDAIAVEPRRGCQVAVELRLRSASVAAAGNAYAPRYNFPFTCTTLDEVGGQPFTQQAALRWDDATRIVRDESADASGGRVHVQHNLPEFREPLSGKLRVRATLGPDTEFGATVESADLKVYDNVDRPADEMVVAGVALLVGPAVMVIGVTLAIVGWARARRQPDDEPMADLPPGD
;
A
#
# COMPACT_ATOMS: atom_id res chain seq x y z
N MET A 1 -37.53 -18.01 -15.69
CA MET A 1 -36.27 -17.62 -14.99
C MET A 1 -36.35 -18.18 -13.57
N THR A 2 -35.40 -19.00 -13.12
CA THR A 2 -35.49 -19.57 -11.77
C THR A 2 -35.28 -18.46 -10.72
N GLN A 3 -36.10 -18.43 -9.67
CA GLN A 3 -35.94 -17.44 -8.59
C GLN A 3 -34.51 -17.46 -8.00
N LEU A 4 -33.88 -18.65 -7.97
CA LEU A 4 -32.50 -18.83 -7.51
C LEU A 4 -31.47 -18.10 -8.39
N GLY A 5 -31.56 -18.22 -9.73
CA GLY A 5 -30.63 -17.55 -10.64
C GLY A 5 -30.70 -16.03 -10.53
N ARG A 6 -31.91 -15.47 -10.37
CA ARG A 6 -32.08 -14.02 -10.14
C ARG A 6 -31.44 -13.56 -8.84
N ARG A 7 -31.63 -14.32 -7.75
CA ARG A 7 -31.06 -14.01 -6.43
C ARG A 7 -29.53 -14.05 -6.46
N LEU A 8 -28.94 -15.04 -7.13
CA LEU A 8 -27.48 -15.16 -7.28
C LEU A 8 -26.88 -14.03 -8.12
N ALA A 9 -27.51 -13.65 -9.23
CA ALA A 9 -27.05 -12.53 -10.06
C ALA A 9 -27.09 -11.20 -9.29
N VAL A 10 -28.17 -10.93 -8.54
CA VAL A 10 -28.27 -9.73 -7.69
C VAL A 10 -27.22 -9.74 -6.57
N ALA A 11 -27.01 -10.89 -5.91
CA ALA A 11 -25.97 -11.03 -4.89
C ALA A 11 -24.57 -10.77 -5.45
N GLY A 12 -24.26 -11.27 -6.65
CA GLY A 12 -22.99 -11.00 -7.32
C GLY A 12 -22.77 -9.51 -7.63
N ILE A 13 -23.80 -8.83 -8.15
CA ILE A 13 -23.73 -7.38 -8.42
C ILE A 13 -23.51 -6.58 -7.12
N VAL A 14 -24.26 -6.89 -6.05
CA VAL A 14 -24.12 -6.22 -4.75
C VAL A 14 -22.73 -6.43 -4.17
N MET A 15 -22.21 -7.67 -4.23
CA MET A 15 -20.87 -8.00 -3.73
C MET A 15 -19.78 -7.26 -4.52
N MET A 16 -19.89 -7.20 -5.84
CA MET A 16 -18.94 -6.47 -6.70
C MET A 16 -18.99 -4.96 -6.42
N GLY A 17 -20.18 -4.37 -6.31
CA GLY A 17 -20.34 -2.96 -5.97
C GLY A 17 -19.76 -2.62 -4.59
N ALA A 18 -20.03 -3.44 -3.57
CA ALA A 18 -19.46 -3.25 -2.25
C ALA A 18 -17.92 -3.34 -2.26
N THR A 19 -17.37 -4.27 -3.03
CA THR A 19 -15.91 -4.44 -3.16
C THR A 19 -15.27 -3.25 -3.85
N MET A 20 -15.87 -2.74 -4.92
CA MET A 20 -15.40 -1.54 -5.61
C MET A 20 -15.41 -0.31 -4.69
N LEU A 21 -16.44 -0.15 -3.86
CA LEU A 21 -16.50 0.95 -2.89
C LEU A 21 -15.45 0.84 -1.80
N LEU A 22 -15.25 -0.36 -1.22
CA LEU A 22 -14.20 -0.60 -0.23
C LEU A 22 -12.82 -0.35 -0.82
N PHE A 23 -12.55 -0.89 -2.02
CA PHE A 23 -11.29 -0.66 -2.72
C PHE A 23 -11.06 0.83 -3.02
N GLY A 24 -12.08 1.54 -3.51
CA GLY A 24 -12.00 2.98 -3.76
C GLY A 24 -11.64 3.76 -2.50
N ARG A 25 -12.25 3.43 -1.36
CA ARG A 25 -11.95 4.02 -0.06
C ARG A 25 -10.52 3.73 0.41
N GLU A 26 -10.01 2.53 0.22
CA GLU A 26 -8.63 2.20 0.57
C GLU A 26 -7.61 2.90 -0.32
N VAL A 27 -7.89 3.02 -1.62
CA VAL A 27 -7.06 3.82 -2.52
C VAL A 27 -7.09 5.30 -2.11
N GLU A 28 -8.26 5.84 -1.79
CA GLU A 28 -8.38 7.21 -1.29
C GLU A 28 -7.57 7.42 0.00
N ARG A 29 -7.65 6.49 0.95
CA ARG A 29 -6.84 6.52 2.19
C ARG A 29 -5.35 6.46 1.89
N ALA A 30 -4.92 5.56 1.02
CA ALA A 30 -3.51 5.44 0.63
C ALA A 30 -3.01 6.72 -0.06
N LEU A 31 -3.86 7.41 -0.80
CA LEU A 31 -3.56 8.71 -1.42
C LEU A 31 -3.58 9.88 -0.42
N GLN A 32 -4.23 9.72 0.72
CA GLN A 32 -4.26 10.75 1.78
C GLN A 32 -2.99 10.74 2.65
N ALA A 33 -2.04 9.82 2.43
CA ALA A 33 -0.74 9.84 3.09
C ALA A 33 -0.05 11.20 2.82
N ARG A 34 0.03 12.04 3.86
CA ARG A 34 0.50 13.42 3.71
C ARG A 34 1.88 13.56 4.32
N CYS A 35 2.81 14.13 3.56
CA CYS A 35 4.10 14.57 4.11
C CYS A 35 3.84 15.77 5.03
N VAL A 36 3.94 15.57 6.33
CA VAL A 36 3.73 16.61 7.36
C VAL A 36 5.03 17.28 7.78
N VAL A 37 6.17 16.63 7.55
CA VAL A 37 7.51 17.21 7.73
C VAL A 37 8.37 16.98 6.52
N LEU A 38 9.13 18.02 6.19
CA LEU A 38 10.29 17.97 5.35
C LEU A 38 11.38 18.78 6.06
N ALA A 39 12.38 18.11 6.60
CA ALA A 39 13.47 18.77 7.33
C ALA A 39 14.82 18.27 6.82
N PRO A 40 15.79 19.17 6.58
CA PRO A 40 17.12 18.77 6.14
C PRO A 40 17.82 17.94 7.22
N LEU A 41 18.54 16.91 6.79
CA LEU A 41 19.42 16.08 7.61
C LEU A 41 20.87 16.33 7.21
N GLU A 42 21.72 16.58 8.20
CA GLU A 42 23.17 16.65 8.01
C GLU A 42 23.83 15.39 8.57
N VAL A 43 24.76 14.81 7.80
CA VAL A 43 25.48 13.61 8.24
C VAL A 43 26.29 13.90 9.51
N GLY A 44 26.13 13.04 10.51
CA GLY A 44 26.80 13.14 11.80
C GLY A 44 26.19 14.13 12.78
N LYS A 45 25.09 14.81 12.43
CA LYS A 45 24.38 15.73 13.32
C LYS A 45 22.98 15.21 13.67
N GLU A 46 22.52 15.53 14.88
CA GLU A 46 21.13 15.30 15.27
C GLU A 46 20.25 16.43 14.73
N ALA A 47 19.20 16.07 14.01
CA ALA A 47 18.14 16.98 13.62
C ALA A 47 16.93 16.79 14.53
N THR A 48 16.40 17.91 15.03
CA THR A 48 15.19 17.95 15.85
C THR A 48 14.23 18.99 15.27
N PRO A 49 13.44 18.64 14.25
CA PRO A 49 12.38 19.53 13.77
C PRO A 49 11.39 19.90 14.88
N ASP A 50 10.69 21.01 14.67
CA ASP A 50 9.60 21.46 15.56
C ASP A 50 8.50 20.40 15.69
N ALA A 51 7.69 20.53 16.74
CA ALA A 51 6.56 19.64 16.97
C ALA A 51 5.57 19.69 15.80
N ILE A 52 5.11 18.51 15.40
CA ILE A 52 4.33 18.26 14.20
C ILE A 52 2.93 17.87 14.62
N ALA A 53 1.91 18.48 14.02
CA ALA A 53 0.54 18.01 14.18
C ALA A 53 0.32 16.74 13.33
N VAL A 54 -0.17 15.68 13.96
CA VAL A 54 -0.51 14.39 13.33
C VAL A 54 -1.91 13.97 13.73
N GLU A 55 -2.61 13.22 12.88
CA GLU A 55 -3.95 12.72 13.20
C GLU A 55 -3.88 11.63 14.28
N PRO A 56 -4.59 11.78 15.42
CA PRO A 56 -4.58 10.75 16.45
C PRO A 56 -5.16 9.43 15.95
N ARG A 57 -4.56 8.34 16.39
CA ARG A 57 -4.86 6.93 16.08
C ARG A 57 -4.65 6.50 14.62
N ARG A 58 -3.86 7.25 13.85
CA ARG A 58 -3.42 6.94 12.49
C ARG A 58 -1.94 6.60 12.39
N GLY A 59 -1.63 5.55 11.62
CA GLY A 59 -0.25 5.17 11.33
C GLY A 59 0.58 6.34 10.82
N CYS A 60 1.76 6.51 11.38
CA CYS A 60 2.79 7.41 10.91
C CYS A 60 3.96 6.61 10.32
N GLN A 61 4.65 7.20 9.36
CA GLN A 61 5.85 6.63 8.78
C GLN A 61 6.95 7.67 8.64
N VAL A 62 8.14 7.33 9.12
CA VAL A 62 9.35 8.12 8.85
C VAL A 62 9.97 7.62 7.55
N ALA A 63 10.43 8.54 6.72
CA ALA A 63 11.23 8.23 5.56
C ALA A 63 12.44 9.15 5.50
N VAL A 64 13.50 8.67 4.85
CA VAL A 64 14.73 9.43 4.60
C VAL A 64 14.96 9.46 3.11
N GLU A 65 14.96 10.65 2.52
CA GLU A 65 15.33 10.86 1.13
C GLU A 65 16.79 11.28 1.06
N LEU A 66 17.56 10.61 0.21
CA LEU A 66 19.00 10.80 0.06
C LEU A 66 19.33 11.04 -1.41
N ARG A 67 20.19 12.03 -1.66
CA ARG A 67 20.99 12.12 -2.89
C ARG A 67 22.43 11.91 -2.50
N LEU A 68 23.07 10.92 -3.11
CA LEU A 68 24.41 10.50 -2.72
C LEU A 68 25.23 10.08 -3.92
N ARG A 69 26.55 10.08 -3.72
CA ARG A 69 27.54 9.59 -4.66
C ARG A 69 28.35 8.48 -4.00
N SER A 70 28.67 7.43 -4.75
CA SER A 70 29.53 6.34 -4.29
C SER A 70 30.54 5.99 -5.36
N ALA A 71 31.79 5.74 -4.94
CA ALA A 71 32.82 5.16 -5.81
C ALA A 71 32.72 3.62 -5.85
N SER A 72 31.97 3.02 -4.92
CA SER A 72 31.75 1.59 -4.86
C SER A 72 30.45 1.23 -5.59
N VAL A 73 30.52 0.26 -6.49
CA VAL A 73 29.37 -0.21 -7.28
C VAL A 73 29.26 -1.73 -7.21
N ALA A 74 28.05 -2.24 -7.34
CA ALA A 74 27.75 -3.66 -7.54
C ALA A 74 27.27 -3.87 -8.99
N ALA A 75 27.72 -4.95 -9.62
CA ALA A 75 27.16 -5.36 -10.90
C ALA A 75 25.74 -5.93 -10.69
N ALA A 76 24.76 -5.42 -11.42
CA ALA A 76 23.36 -5.82 -11.39
C ALA A 76 22.91 -6.15 -12.82
N GLY A 77 23.17 -7.39 -13.25
CA GLY A 77 22.97 -7.82 -14.63
C GLY A 77 23.94 -7.10 -15.58
N ASN A 78 23.41 -6.32 -16.52
CA ASN A 78 24.20 -5.52 -17.47
C ASN A 78 24.42 -4.06 -17.00
N ALA A 79 24.02 -3.73 -15.77
CA ALA A 79 24.12 -2.41 -15.19
C ALA A 79 24.98 -2.42 -13.91
N TYR A 80 25.31 -1.23 -13.42
CA TYR A 80 25.96 -1.02 -12.13
C TYR A 80 24.99 -0.33 -11.17
N ALA A 81 25.09 -0.62 -9.87
CA ALA A 81 24.31 0.02 -8.81
C ALA A 81 25.26 0.60 -7.74
N PRO A 82 25.15 1.88 -7.35
CA PRO A 82 25.98 2.46 -6.29
C PRO A 82 25.75 1.76 -4.95
N ARG A 83 26.83 1.37 -4.27
CA ARG A 83 26.77 0.77 -2.93
C ARG A 83 26.88 1.84 -1.86
N TYR A 84 26.04 1.74 -0.84
CA TYR A 84 26.06 2.61 0.33
C TYR A 84 25.46 1.90 1.55
N ASN A 85 25.87 2.32 2.74
CA ASN A 85 25.33 1.85 4.02
C ASN A 85 25.40 2.95 5.09
N PHE A 86 24.33 3.73 5.24
CA PHE A 86 24.26 4.79 6.25
C PHE A 86 23.49 4.33 7.49
N PRO A 87 24.10 4.30 8.68
CA PRO A 87 23.36 4.03 9.90
C PRO A 87 22.43 5.20 10.22
N PHE A 88 21.19 4.90 10.56
CA PHE A 88 20.16 5.89 10.85
C PHE A 88 19.45 5.55 12.15
N THR A 89 19.26 6.57 13.00
CA THR A 89 18.48 6.46 14.23
C THR A 89 17.41 7.53 14.25
N CYS A 90 16.19 7.14 14.58
CA CYS A 90 15.06 8.04 14.72
C CYS A 90 14.34 7.76 16.04
N THR A 91 14.16 8.78 16.85
CA THR A 91 13.43 8.72 18.11
C THR A 91 12.24 9.65 18.04
N THR A 92 11.05 9.10 18.16
CA THR A 92 9.81 9.87 18.24
C THR A 92 9.41 10.08 19.70
N LEU A 93 9.01 11.31 20.04
CA LEU A 93 8.62 11.74 21.38
C LEU A 93 7.19 12.28 21.35
N ASP A 94 6.38 11.83 22.30
CA ASP A 94 5.07 12.43 22.60
C ASP A 94 5.26 13.63 23.54
N GLU A 95 4.56 14.74 23.30
CA GLU A 95 4.58 15.90 24.19
C GLU A 95 3.97 15.62 25.58
N VAL A 96 3.14 14.58 25.73
CA VAL A 96 2.42 14.27 26.98
C VAL A 96 3.23 13.35 27.92
N GLY A 97 4.53 13.17 27.68
CA GLY A 97 5.39 12.30 28.49
C GLY A 97 5.23 10.82 28.17
N GLY A 98 4.75 10.51 26.96
CA GLY A 98 4.79 9.16 26.41
C GLY A 98 6.22 8.63 26.31
N GLN A 99 6.38 7.31 26.38
CA GLN A 99 7.69 6.68 26.24
C GLN A 99 8.25 6.98 24.84
N PRO A 100 9.53 7.38 24.72
CA PRO A 100 10.15 7.54 23.42
C PRO A 100 10.10 6.22 22.67
N PHE A 101 9.74 6.29 21.39
CA PHE A 101 9.84 5.16 20.49
C PHE A 101 11.04 5.38 19.56
N THR A 102 12.00 4.46 19.62
CA THR A 102 13.26 4.56 18.88
C THR A 102 13.33 3.48 17.82
N GLN A 103 13.58 3.89 16.59
CA GLN A 103 13.89 3.03 15.46
C GLN A 103 15.36 3.21 15.08
N GLN A 104 16.05 2.10 14.87
CA GLN A 104 17.38 2.05 14.30
C GLN A 104 17.32 1.26 13.00
N ALA A 105 17.91 1.81 11.95
CA ALA A 105 17.94 1.20 10.63
C ALA A 105 19.30 1.42 9.97
N ALA A 106 19.66 0.54 9.05
CA ALA A 106 20.80 0.72 8.16
C ALA A 106 20.24 1.02 6.76
N LEU A 107 20.39 2.25 6.30
CA LEU A 107 19.92 2.69 4.98
C LEU A 107 20.89 2.15 3.92
N ARG A 108 20.52 1.02 3.31
CA ARG A 108 21.42 0.24 2.45
C ARG A 108 21.00 0.23 1.00
N TRP A 109 21.97 0.03 0.11
CA TRP A 109 21.73 -0.12 -1.33
C TRP A 109 20.95 -1.38 -1.71
N ASP A 110 20.92 -2.41 -0.86
CA ASP A 110 20.23 -3.68 -1.11
C ASP A 110 18.94 -3.84 -0.29
N ASP A 111 18.48 -2.79 0.38
CA ASP A 111 17.25 -2.82 1.17
C ASP A 111 16.01 -2.84 0.25
N ALA A 112 15.08 -3.75 0.53
CA ALA A 112 13.82 -3.90 -0.19
C ALA A 112 12.83 -2.73 0.06
N THR A 113 13.03 -1.97 1.14
CA THR A 113 12.17 -0.82 1.49
C THR A 113 12.53 0.46 0.73
N ARG A 114 13.59 0.42 -0.08
CA ARG A 114 14.08 1.59 -0.83
C ARG A 114 13.27 1.84 -2.10
N ILE A 115 12.99 3.11 -2.38
CA ILE A 115 12.38 3.59 -3.61
C ILE A 115 13.42 4.41 -4.36
N VAL A 116 13.94 3.87 -5.45
CA VAL A 116 14.90 4.57 -6.32
C VAL A 116 14.13 5.55 -7.21
N ARG A 117 14.48 6.83 -7.14
CA ARG A 117 13.90 7.90 -7.98
C ARG A 117 14.70 8.13 -9.23
N ASP A 118 16.02 8.14 -9.10
CA ASP A 118 16.99 8.27 -10.18
C ASP A 118 18.27 7.54 -9.80
N GLU A 119 18.93 6.88 -10.76
CA GLU A 119 20.17 6.13 -10.55
C GLU A 119 21.01 6.16 -11.83
N SER A 120 22.28 6.54 -11.68
CA SER A 120 23.25 6.55 -12.77
C SER A 120 24.58 6.04 -12.24
N ALA A 121 25.05 4.91 -12.75
CA ALA A 121 26.32 4.32 -12.34
C ALA A 121 27.03 3.62 -13.50
N ASP A 122 28.35 3.60 -13.39
CA ASP A 122 29.27 2.85 -14.24
C ASP A 122 30.28 2.09 -13.37
N ALA A 123 31.30 1.49 -13.97
CA ALA A 123 32.32 0.73 -13.24
C ALA A 123 33.18 1.57 -12.29
N SER A 124 33.21 2.90 -12.44
CA SER A 124 34.01 3.83 -11.64
C SER A 124 33.26 4.43 -10.45
N GLY A 125 31.93 4.31 -10.42
CA GLY A 125 31.09 4.89 -9.39
C GLY A 125 29.70 5.24 -9.91
N GLY A 126 28.94 5.93 -9.08
CA GLY A 126 27.64 6.43 -9.49
C GLY A 126 27.00 7.37 -8.50
N ARG A 127 25.84 7.89 -8.91
CA ARG A 127 24.95 8.73 -8.11
C ARG A 127 23.59 8.08 -8.03
N VAL A 128 22.93 8.25 -6.90
CA VAL A 128 21.58 7.73 -6.69
C VAL A 128 20.77 8.71 -5.86
N HIS A 129 19.52 8.90 -6.28
CA HIS A 129 18.47 9.58 -5.53
C HIS A 129 17.48 8.51 -5.06
N VAL A 130 17.46 8.26 -3.75
CA VAL A 130 16.70 7.16 -3.14
C VAL A 130 15.91 7.64 -1.93
N GLN A 131 14.74 7.06 -1.71
CA GLN A 131 13.96 7.23 -0.48
C GLN A 131 13.89 5.90 0.26
N HIS A 132 14.21 5.90 1.55
CA HIS A 132 14.05 4.77 2.45
C HIS A 132 12.85 4.99 3.34
N ASN A 133 11.90 4.06 3.32
CA ASN A 133 10.73 4.10 4.19
C ASN A 133 10.95 3.19 5.39
N LEU A 134 10.93 3.75 6.60
CA LEU A 134 11.03 2.97 7.82
C LEU A 134 9.70 2.26 8.12
N PRO A 135 9.70 1.24 8.99
CA PRO A 135 8.47 0.62 9.45
C PRO A 135 7.49 1.65 10.04
N GLU A 136 6.22 1.47 9.71
CA GLU A 136 5.12 2.25 10.28
C GLU A 136 5.08 2.12 11.81
N PHE A 137 4.67 3.18 12.48
CA PHE A 137 4.46 3.20 13.92
C PHE A 137 3.15 3.91 14.24
N ARG A 138 2.53 3.55 15.36
CA ARG A 138 1.35 4.25 15.85
C ARG A 138 1.77 5.55 16.49
N GLU A 139 1.05 6.59 16.14
CA GLU A 139 1.34 7.94 16.60
C GLU A 139 0.88 8.13 18.07
N PRO A 140 1.32 9.23 18.72
CA PRO A 140 0.87 9.53 20.06
C PRO A 140 -0.57 10.05 20.09
N LEU A 141 -1.31 9.66 21.14
CA LEU A 141 -2.71 10.07 21.37
C LEU A 141 -2.91 11.59 21.45
N SER A 142 -1.84 12.34 21.71
CA SER A 142 -1.85 13.80 21.82
C SER A 142 -2.06 14.52 20.48
N GLY A 143 -1.89 13.83 19.35
CA GLY A 143 -1.92 14.44 18.02
C GLY A 143 -0.72 15.35 17.73
N LYS A 144 0.33 15.27 18.55
CA LYS A 144 1.59 16.00 18.35
C LYS A 144 2.79 15.10 18.47
N LEU A 145 3.69 15.21 17.51
CA LEU A 145 4.87 14.37 17.39
C LEU A 145 6.12 15.23 17.33
N ARG A 146 7.13 14.93 18.16
CA ARG A 146 8.50 15.42 17.94
C ARG A 146 9.37 14.29 17.46
N VAL A 147 10.24 14.58 16.49
CA VAL A 147 11.15 13.58 15.93
C VAL A 147 12.57 14.06 16.15
N ARG A 148 13.43 13.16 16.62
CA ARG A 148 14.88 13.35 16.67
C ARG A 148 15.50 12.32 15.74
N ALA A 149 16.25 12.78 14.75
CA ALA A 149 16.84 11.91 13.75
C ALA A 149 18.33 12.16 13.63
N THR A 150 19.11 11.09 13.48
CA THR A 150 20.56 11.16 13.24
C THR A 150 20.91 10.23 12.09
N LEU A 151 21.55 10.79 11.07
CA LEU A 151 22.11 10.04 9.95
C LEU A 151 23.63 9.97 10.14
N GLY A 152 24.17 8.79 10.41
CA GLY A 152 25.61 8.59 10.50
C GLY A 152 26.28 8.47 9.12
N PRO A 153 27.61 8.56 9.06
CA PRO A 153 28.36 8.41 7.82
C PRO A 153 28.39 6.96 7.33
N ASP A 154 28.57 6.76 6.02
CA ASP A 154 28.86 5.45 5.45
C ASP A 154 30.33 5.11 5.65
N THR A 155 30.58 4.17 6.56
CA THR A 155 31.93 3.69 6.89
C THR A 155 32.32 2.43 6.11
N GLU A 156 31.38 1.79 5.41
CA GLU A 156 31.60 0.50 4.72
C GLU A 156 32.00 0.71 3.26
N PHE A 157 31.28 1.57 2.53
CA PHE A 157 31.52 1.83 1.11
C PHE A 157 32.06 3.23 0.82
N GLY A 158 32.11 4.10 1.84
CA GLY A 158 32.61 5.46 1.71
C GLY A 158 31.74 6.34 0.81
N ALA A 159 30.44 6.05 0.70
CA ALA A 159 29.52 6.90 -0.02
C ALA A 159 29.36 8.26 0.66
N THR A 160 29.21 9.31 -0.14
CA THR A 160 29.05 10.69 0.33
C THR A 160 27.65 11.20 0.03
N VAL A 161 26.99 11.77 1.04
CA VAL A 161 25.67 12.39 0.90
C VAL A 161 25.83 13.80 0.33
N GLU A 162 25.14 14.08 -0.76
CA GLU A 162 25.02 15.42 -1.36
C GLU A 162 23.87 16.20 -0.71
N SER A 163 22.74 15.52 -0.46
CA SER A 163 21.62 16.05 0.33
C SER A 163 20.88 14.91 1.03
N ALA A 164 20.34 15.20 2.22
CA ALA A 164 19.46 14.29 2.94
C ALA A 164 18.29 15.06 3.54
N ASP A 165 17.10 14.47 3.45
CA ASP A 165 15.88 15.05 3.99
C ASP A 165 15.12 14.01 4.82
N LEU A 166 14.76 14.39 6.05
CA LEU A 166 13.81 13.68 6.89
C LEU A 166 12.40 14.01 6.42
N LYS A 167 11.62 12.97 6.16
CA LYS A 167 10.19 13.08 5.89
C LYS A 167 9.41 12.33 6.95
N VAL A 168 8.30 12.92 7.37
CA VAL A 168 7.30 12.23 8.19
C VAL A 168 6.00 12.26 7.43
N TYR A 169 5.45 11.08 7.19
CA TYR A 169 4.16 10.88 6.59
C TYR A 169 3.14 10.55 7.68
N ASP A 170 2.02 11.27 7.64
CA ASP A 170 0.85 11.02 8.48
C ASP A 170 -0.22 10.28 7.67
N ASN A 171 -1.12 9.59 8.37
CA ASN A 171 -2.19 8.79 7.80
C ASN A 171 -1.70 7.66 6.86
N VAL A 172 -0.59 7.03 7.24
CA VAL A 172 -0.06 5.82 6.62
C VAL A 172 -0.64 4.61 7.33
N ASP A 173 -1.95 4.43 7.23
CA ASP A 173 -2.60 3.20 7.68
C ASP A 173 -2.48 2.18 6.54
N ARG A 174 -1.72 1.09 6.75
CA ARG A 174 -1.90 -0.10 5.90
C ARG A 174 -3.18 -0.81 6.29
N PRO A 175 -4.16 -0.92 5.38
CA PRO A 175 -5.36 -1.71 5.61
C PRO A 175 -5.02 -3.17 5.30
N ALA A 176 -4.11 -3.79 6.06
CA ALA A 176 -3.65 -5.15 5.76
C ALA A 176 -4.83 -6.14 5.74
N ASP A 177 -5.78 -5.99 6.66
CA ASP A 177 -6.93 -6.90 6.76
C ASP A 177 -8.04 -6.50 5.77
N GLU A 178 -8.32 -5.21 5.61
CA GLU A 178 -9.39 -4.72 4.72
C GLU A 178 -9.03 -4.90 3.23
N MET A 179 -7.76 -4.72 2.83
CA MET A 179 -7.32 -4.98 1.44
C MET A 179 -7.36 -6.47 1.08
N VAL A 180 -7.01 -7.36 2.02
CA VAL A 180 -7.08 -8.81 1.76
C VAL A 180 -8.53 -9.23 1.54
N VAL A 181 -9.47 -8.74 2.37
CA VAL A 181 -10.90 -8.99 2.20
C VAL A 181 -11.41 -8.41 0.87
N ALA A 182 -11.04 -7.17 0.53
CA ALA A 182 -11.41 -6.56 -0.74
C ALA A 182 -10.83 -7.33 -1.94
N GLY A 183 -9.58 -7.77 -1.87
CA GLY A 183 -8.93 -8.56 -2.91
C GLY A 183 -9.60 -9.91 -3.14
N VAL A 184 -9.92 -10.64 -2.06
CA VAL A 184 -10.66 -11.91 -2.15
C VAL A 184 -12.06 -11.71 -2.72
N ALA A 185 -12.77 -10.68 -2.26
CA ALA A 185 -14.11 -10.36 -2.75
C ALA A 185 -14.10 -9.97 -4.25
N LEU A 186 -13.03 -9.33 -4.73
CA LEU A 186 -12.84 -8.98 -6.15
C LEU A 186 -12.66 -10.23 -7.04
N LEU A 187 -12.08 -11.31 -6.50
CA LEU A 187 -11.91 -12.57 -7.22
C LEU A 187 -13.19 -13.42 -7.21
N VAL A 188 -13.88 -13.47 -6.07
CA VAL A 188 -15.06 -14.33 -5.89
C VAL A 188 -16.32 -13.70 -6.48
N GLY A 189 -16.47 -12.38 -6.38
CA GLY A 189 -17.65 -11.64 -6.85
C GLY A 189 -18.00 -11.88 -8.34
N PRO A 190 -17.04 -11.71 -9.26
CA PRO A 190 -17.26 -11.98 -10.69
C PRO A 190 -17.62 -13.43 -10.97
N ALA A 191 -17.00 -14.40 -10.28
CA ALA A 191 -17.31 -15.82 -10.46
C ALA A 191 -18.76 -16.12 -10.04
N VAL A 192 -19.21 -15.60 -8.89
CA VAL A 192 -20.60 -15.74 -8.43
C VAL A 192 -21.58 -15.07 -9.41
N MET A 193 -21.22 -13.90 -9.96
CA MET A 193 -22.04 -13.20 -10.96
C MET A 193 -22.19 -14.04 -12.23
N VAL A 194 -21.09 -14.56 -12.79
CA VAL A 194 -21.10 -15.39 -14.01
C VAL A 194 -21.93 -16.66 -13.80
N ILE A 195 -21.76 -17.34 -12.66
CA ILE A 195 -22.56 -18.52 -12.31
C ILE A 195 -24.05 -18.15 -12.22
N GLY A 196 -24.39 -17.05 -11.54
CA GLY A 196 -25.77 -16.58 -11.41
C GLY A 196 -26.43 -16.24 -12.74
N VAL A 197 -25.72 -15.51 -13.62
CA VAL A 197 -26.18 -15.16 -14.97
C VAL A 197 -26.37 -16.43 -15.81
N THR A 198 -25.42 -17.36 -15.77
CA THR A 198 -25.50 -18.63 -16.52
C THR A 198 -26.73 -19.44 -16.10
N LEU A 199 -26.97 -19.59 -14.79
CA LEU A 199 -28.15 -20.28 -14.27
C LEU A 199 -29.46 -19.58 -14.65
N ALA A 200 -29.47 -18.24 -14.67
CA ALA A 200 -30.63 -17.46 -15.09
C ALA A 200 -30.96 -17.68 -16.57
N ILE A 201 -29.94 -17.66 -17.45
CA ILE A 201 -30.08 -17.92 -18.89
C ILE A 201 -30.56 -19.34 -19.14
N VAL A 202 -29.93 -20.34 -18.54
CA VAL A 202 -30.32 -21.77 -18.69
C VAL A 202 -31.75 -22.00 -18.19
N GLY A 203 -32.11 -21.42 -17.04
CA GLY A 203 -33.46 -21.53 -16.50
C GLY A 203 -34.52 -20.81 -17.36
N TRP A 204 -34.15 -19.73 -18.04
CA TRP A 204 -35.03 -19.06 -19.00
C TRP A 204 -35.17 -19.85 -20.31
N ALA A 205 -34.08 -20.39 -20.84
CA ALA A 205 -34.09 -21.22 -22.04
C ALA A 205 -34.93 -22.51 -21.86
N ARG A 206 -34.87 -23.14 -20.69
CA ARG A 206 -35.73 -24.31 -20.36
C ARG A 206 -37.21 -23.94 -20.30
N ALA A 207 -37.55 -22.82 -19.67
CA ALA A 207 -38.94 -22.36 -19.56
C ALA A 207 -39.57 -22.05 -20.93
N ARG A 208 -38.77 -21.66 -21.93
CA ARG A 208 -39.25 -21.46 -23.32
C ARG A 208 -39.37 -22.75 -24.13
N ARG A 209 -38.74 -23.84 -23.69
CA ARG A 209 -38.75 -25.14 -24.39
C ARG A 209 -39.84 -26.08 -23.90
N GLN A 210 -40.54 -25.76 -22.82
CA GLN A 210 -41.81 -26.41 -22.51
C GLN A 210 -42.84 -25.76 -23.44
N PRO A 211 -43.27 -26.44 -24.52
CA PRO A 211 -44.47 -26.04 -25.21
C PRO A 211 -45.61 -26.15 -24.20
N ASP A 212 -46.60 -25.27 -24.28
CA ASP A 212 -47.84 -25.47 -23.54
C ASP A 212 -48.37 -26.85 -23.95
N ASP A 213 -48.20 -27.85 -23.09
CA ASP A 213 -49.01 -29.05 -23.10
C ASP A 213 -50.42 -28.56 -22.74
N GLU A 214 -51.11 -27.97 -23.74
CA GLU A 214 -52.54 -27.78 -23.67
C GLU A 214 -53.12 -29.16 -23.35
N PRO A 215 -53.80 -29.33 -22.21
CA PRO A 215 -54.54 -30.56 -21.98
C PRO A 215 -55.53 -30.65 -23.13
N MET A 216 -55.31 -31.60 -24.05
CA MET A 216 -56.32 -31.94 -25.04
C MET A 216 -57.58 -32.25 -24.27
N ALA A 217 -58.51 -31.29 -24.29
CA ALA A 217 -59.80 -31.42 -23.67
C ALA A 217 -60.41 -32.71 -24.22
N ASP A 218 -60.73 -33.63 -23.30
CA ASP A 218 -61.47 -34.84 -23.57
C ASP A 218 -62.67 -34.48 -24.46
N LEU A 219 -62.58 -34.87 -25.73
CA LEU A 219 -63.74 -34.86 -26.60
C LEU A 219 -64.71 -35.89 -26.00
N PRO A 220 -65.98 -35.51 -25.74
CA PRO A 220 -66.95 -36.45 -25.20
C PRO A 220 -67.10 -37.62 -26.19
N PRO A 221 -67.27 -38.87 -25.68
CA PRO A 221 -67.47 -40.02 -26.52
C PRO A 221 -68.72 -39.80 -27.39
N GLY A 222 -68.52 -39.88 -28.71
CA GLY A 222 -69.61 -39.97 -29.65
C GLY A 222 -70.26 -41.35 -29.59
N ASP A 223 -71.59 -41.32 -29.55
CA ASP A 223 -72.60 -42.38 -29.63
C ASP A 223 -72.93 -43.16 -28.34
#